data_AF-A0A954XVT4-F1
#
_entry.id   AF-A0A954XVT4-F1
#
_cell.length_a   1.000
_cell.length_b   1.000
_cell.length_c   1.000
_cell.angle_alpha   90.00
_cell.angle_beta   90.00
_cell.angle_gamma   90.00
#
_symmetry.space_group_name_H-M   'P 1'
#
loop_
_entity.id
_entity.type
_entity.pdbx_description
1 polymer ?
#
loop_
_entity_poly.entity_id
_entity_poly.type
_entity_poly.pdbx_seq_one_letter_code
_entity_poly.pdbx_strand_id
1 'polypeptide(L)'
;MSRKSGEAPLSPCFNGGMTIMHEPIYCGHCGKTLEPKHALAGVGSMGTRRAEFEARSFYWCGHCEHAWPLPLEDRTEQLCEACDRFIPLGQSYCLYCGHHCAEAFVGTAGFDEAVQFGGEVDSQTPPRDIPTGRAAPLQAVARILTLIADPPQARVAPRAGDRPGSYAYWFDGGACRQHTGGVPAFEFDDGSTAENWSSDNRLHVALVMPDGAAVTVTQLRRT
;
A
#
# COMPACT_ATOMS: atom_id res chain seq x y z
N MET A 1 -39.85 54.58 -45.21
CA MET A 1 -40.24 53.16 -45.27
C MET A 1 -38.99 52.32 -45.34
N SER A 2 -38.62 51.63 -44.24
CA SER A 2 -37.88 50.36 -44.29
C SER A 2 -37.84 49.80 -42.88
N ARG A 3 -38.37 48.58 -42.75
CA ARG A 3 -38.71 47.93 -41.49
C ARG A 3 -37.48 47.27 -40.86
N LYS A 4 -37.54 47.23 -39.52
CA LYS A 4 -36.74 46.43 -38.60
C LYS A 4 -36.71 44.96 -39.01
N SER A 5 -35.56 44.33 -38.86
CA SER A 5 -35.43 42.89 -38.61
C SER A 5 -34.44 42.74 -37.45
N GLY A 6 -34.99 42.41 -36.28
CA GLY A 6 -34.22 42.07 -35.10
C GLY A 6 -33.78 40.61 -35.15
N GLU A 7 -32.49 40.38 -35.04
CA GLU A 7 -31.94 39.08 -34.68
C GLU A 7 -31.91 38.99 -33.16
N ALA A 8 -32.64 38.01 -32.62
CA ALA A 8 -32.55 37.63 -31.22
C ALA A 8 -31.24 36.86 -31.00
N PRO A 9 -30.43 37.18 -29.96
CA PRO A 9 -29.26 36.39 -29.65
C PRO A 9 -29.70 35.01 -29.14
N LEU A 10 -29.29 33.98 -29.87
CA LEU A 10 -29.40 32.58 -29.45
C LEU A 10 -28.64 32.42 -28.13
N SER A 11 -29.38 32.11 -27.05
CA SER A 11 -28.80 31.71 -25.78
C SER A 11 -28.01 30.42 -25.98
N PRO A 12 -26.74 30.33 -25.55
CA PRO A 12 -26.04 29.06 -25.54
C PRO A 12 -26.71 28.14 -24.52
N CYS A 13 -27.27 27.03 -24.99
CA CYS A 13 -27.59 25.89 -24.14
C CYS A 13 -26.28 25.41 -23.51
N PHE A 14 -26.01 25.89 -22.30
CA PHE A 14 -24.98 25.35 -21.44
C PHE A 14 -25.39 23.90 -21.13
N ASN A 15 -24.77 22.95 -21.83
CA ASN A 15 -24.68 21.57 -21.36
C ASN A 15 -23.81 21.60 -20.10
N GLY A 16 -24.41 22.00 -18.99
CA GLY A 16 -23.86 21.82 -17.64
C GLY A 16 -23.89 20.36 -17.29
N GLY A 17 -23.11 19.54 -18.01
CA GLY A 17 -22.66 18.27 -17.47
C GLY A 17 -21.89 18.61 -16.22
N MET A 18 -22.49 18.37 -15.06
CA MET A 18 -21.77 18.41 -13.80
C MET A 18 -20.63 17.41 -13.94
N THR A 19 -19.44 17.90 -14.28
CA THR A 19 -18.20 17.16 -14.09
C THR A 19 -18.10 16.97 -12.59
N ILE A 20 -18.62 15.84 -12.11
CA ILE A 20 -18.27 15.33 -10.81
C ILE A 20 -16.75 15.14 -10.90
N MET A 21 -16.01 16.10 -10.34
CA MET A 21 -14.57 15.98 -10.22
C MET A 21 -14.32 14.87 -9.23
N HIS A 22 -14.26 13.64 -9.73
CA HIS A 22 -13.86 12.49 -8.93
C HIS A 22 -12.45 12.77 -8.44
N GLU A 23 -12.27 12.74 -7.11
CA GLU A 23 -10.92 12.73 -6.52
C GLU A 23 -10.09 11.62 -7.20
N PRO A 24 -8.80 11.85 -7.46
CA PRO A 24 -7.96 10.85 -8.11
C PRO A 24 -7.92 9.57 -7.26
N ILE A 25 -8.26 8.44 -7.88
CA ILE A 25 -8.20 7.12 -7.26
C ILE A 25 -6.89 6.45 -7.66
N TYR A 26 -6.24 5.77 -6.72
CA TYR A 26 -4.93 5.15 -6.94
C TYR A 26 -5.02 3.62 -6.97
N CYS A 27 -4.15 2.99 -7.74
CA CYS A 27 -4.03 1.54 -7.86
C CYS A 27 -3.47 0.96 -6.56
N GLY A 28 -4.21 0.06 -5.91
CA GLY A 28 -3.74 -0.63 -4.70
C GLY A 28 -2.51 -1.52 -4.93
N HIS A 29 -2.17 -1.85 -6.18
CA HIS A 29 -0.99 -2.66 -6.49
C HIS A 29 0.29 -1.84 -6.69
N CYS A 30 0.22 -0.66 -7.30
CA CYS A 30 1.42 0.12 -7.66
C CYS A 30 1.36 1.61 -7.31
N GLY A 31 0.28 2.08 -6.67
CA GLY A 31 0.11 3.48 -6.25
C GLY A 31 -0.07 4.50 -7.38
N LYS A 32 -0.21 4.07 -8.65
CA LYS A 32 -0.46 4.99 -9.79
C LYS A 32 -1.94 5.33 -9.92
N THR A 33 -2.25 6.53 -10.40
CA THR A 33 -3.63 6.96 -10.64
C THR A 33 -4.34 6.01 -11.60
N LEU A 34 -5.59 5.67 -11.27
CA LEU A 34 -6.47 4.86 -12.08
C LEU A 34 -7.29 5.74 -13.01
N GLU A 35 -7.53 5.24 -14.22
CA GLU A 35 -8.41 5.89 -15.19
C GLU A 35 -9.77 5.18 -15.21
N PRO A 36 -10.90 5.89 -15.12
CA PRO A 36 -12.19 5.28 -15.33
C PRO A 36 -12.29 4.79 -16.78
N LYS A 37 -12.63 3.51 -16.96
CA LYS A 37 -12.93 2.93 -18.27
C LYS A 37 -14.32 2.31 -18.24
N HIS A 38 -15.04 2.51 -19.34
CA HIS A 38 -16.28 1.80 -19.59
C HIS A 38 -15.95 0.62 -20.49
N ALA A 39 -16.30 -0.60 -20.06
CA ALA A 39 -16.34 -1.72 -21.01
C ALA A 39 -17.39 -1.37 -22.08
N LEU A 40 -16.94 -1.03 -23.28
CA LEU A 40 -17.82 -1.05 -24.44
C LEU A 40 -18.19 -2.51 -24.66
N ALA A 41 -19.42 -2.88 -24.30
CA ALA A 41 -19.96 -4.19 -24.59
C ALA A 41 -19.77 -4.44 -26.09
N GLY A 42 -18.96 -5.45 -26.42
CA GLY A 42 -18.77 -5.85 -27.80
C GLY A 42 -20.14 -6.11 -28.40
N VAL A 43 -20.45 -5.41 -29.50
CA VAL A 43 -21.65 -5.62 -30.30
C VAL A 43 -21.52 -6.97 -31.01
N GLY A 44 -21.57 -8.05 -30.24
CA GLY A 44 -21.59 -9.42 -30.70
C GLY A 44 -23.04 -9.79 -30.95
N SER A 45 -23.46 -9.71 -32.21
CA SER A 45 -24.74 -10.24 -32.67
C SER A 45 -24.81 -11.74 -32.38
N MET A 46 -25.65 -12.15 -31.43
CA MET A 46 -26.60 -13.25 -31.64
C MET A 46 -27.47 -13.40 -30.39
N GLY A 47 -28.76 -13.10 -30.59
CA GLY A 47 -29.75 -13.04 -29.54
C GLY A 47 -29.95 -14.35 -28.81
N THR A 48 -30.01 -14.27 -27.49
CA THR A 48 -31.05 -14.88 -26.65
C THR A 48 -31.12 -14.10 -25.34
N ARG A 49 -32.31 -14.07 -24.75
CA ARG A 49 -32.76 -13.15 -23.68
C ARG A 49 -32.04 -13.33 -22.33
N ARG A 50 -30.77 -12.95 -22.23
CA ARG A 50 -30.04 -12.79 -20.97
C ARG A 50 -28.85 -11.82 -21.10
N ALA A 51 -29.11 -10.64 -21.65
CA ALA A 51 -28.09 -9.60 -21.81
C ALA A 51 -28.60 -8.22 -21.40
N GLU A 52 -29.20 -8.13 -20.21
CA GLU A 52 -29.03 -6.91 -19.38
C GLU A 52 -27.64 -7.02 -18.73
N PHE A 53 -26.60 -6.98 -19.55
CA PHE A 53 -25.26 -6.72 -19.03
C PHE A 53 -25.17 -5.21 -18.89
N GLU A 54 -25.45 -4.73 -17.69
CA GLU A 54 -25.11 -3.36 -17.28
C GLU A 54 -23.69 -3.07 -17.74
N ALA A 55 -23.50 -1.92 -18.39
CA ALA A 55 -22.18 -1.40 -18.69
C ALA A 55 -21.41 -1.26 -17.37
N ARG A 56 -20.62 -2.28 -17.02
CA ARG A 56 -19.81 -2.25 -15.81
C ARG A 56 -18.68 -1.28 -16.09
N SER A 57 -18.84 -0.08 -15.57
CA SER A 57 -17.75 0.86 -15.39
C SER A 57 -16.74 0.24 -14.41
N PHE A 58 -15.45 0.39 -14.67
CA PHE A 58 -14.37 -0.06 -13.81
C PHE A 58 -13.21 0.95 -13.87
N TYR A 59 -12.31 0.88 -12.90
CA TYR A 59 -11.07 1.64 -12.90
C TYR A 59 -9.95 0.78 -13.52
N TRP A 60 -9.15 1.35 -14.42
CA TRP A 60 -8.05 0.65 -15.07
C TRP A 60 -6.71 1.25 -14.67
N CYS A 61 -5.78 0.40 -14.26
CA CYS A 61 -4.39 0.81 -14.05
C CYS A 61 -3.60 0.59 -15.34
N GLY A 62 -3.19 1.68 -16.01
CA GLY A 62 -2.32 1.59 -17.19
C GLY A 62 -0.92 1.04 -16.89
N HIS A 63 -0.46 1.11 -15.65
CA HIS A 63 0.88 0.64 -15.26
C HIS A 63 0.94 -0.87 -15.02
N CYS A 64 -0.09 -1.44 -14.38
CA CYS A 64 -0.11 -2.87 -14.02
C CYS A 64 -1.08 -3.70 -14.86
N GLU A 65 -1.78 -3.06 -15.80
CA GLU A 65 -2.81 -3.67 -16.63
C GLU A 65 -3.87 -4.42 -15.82
N HIS A 66 -4.27 -3.85 -14.68
CA HIS A 66 -5.23 -4.44 -13.77
C HIS A 66 -6.52 -3.61 -13.73
N ALA A 67 -7.66 -4.31 -13.80
CA ALA A 67 -8.99 -3.72 -13.66
C ALA A 67 -9.45 -3.81 -12.20
N TRP A 68 -9.96 -2.69 -11.69
CA TRP A 68 -10.52 -2.58 -10.36
C TRP A 68 -12.02 -2.29 -10.49
N PRO A 69 -12.90 -3.00 -9.76
CA PRO A 69 -14.32 -2.71 -9.78
C PRO A 69 -14.56 -1.27 -9.30
N LEU A 70 -15.53 -0.56 -9.87
CA LEU A 70 -16.00 0.68 -9.24
C LEU A 70 -16.46 0.35 -7.80
N PRO A 71 -16.21 1.24 -6.83
CA PRO A 71 -16.82 1.11 -5.53
C PRO A 71 -18.34 1.08 -5.74
N LEU A 72 -18.95 -0.06 -5.44
CA LEU A 72 -20.40 -0.23 -5.46
C LEU A 72 -20.93 0.64 -4.31
N GLU A 73 -21.88 1.54 -4.61
CA GLU A 73 -22.47 2.50 -3.65
C GLU A 73 -23.11 1.84 -2.41
N ASP A 74 -23.26 0.50 -2.40
CA ASP A 74 -24.10 -0.22 -1.44
C ASP A 74 -23.40 -1.35 -0.65
N ARG A 75 -22.07 -1.40 -0.56
CA ARG A 75 -21.42 -2.47 0.21
C ARG A 75 -20.47 -1.98 1.28
N THR A 76 -20.97 -2.07 2.52
CA THR A 76 -20.25 -2.40 3.76
C THR A 76 -18.82 -1.92 3.76
N GLU A 77 -18.63 -0.72 4.28
CA GLU A 77 -17.35 -0.03 4.32
C GLU A 77 -16.58 -0.41 5.59
N GLN A 78 -15.27 -0.61 5.48
CA GLN A 78 -14.36 -0.66 6.62
C GLN A 78 -13.74 0.71 6.80
N LEU A 79 -13.62 1.20 8.03
CA LEU A 79 -12.91 2.44 8.30
C LEU A 79 -11.39 2.16 8.29
N CYS A 80 -10.64 2.88 7.46
CA CYS A 80 -9.19 2.82 7.49
C CYS A 80 -8.67 3.51 8.77
N GLU A 81 -8.10 2.73 9.69
CA GLU A 81 -7.61 3.20 10.99
C GLU A 81 -6.52 4.29 10.91
N ALA A 82 -5.81 4.37 9.78
CA ALA A 82 -4.76 5.36 9.62
C ALA A 82 -5.27 6.75 9.20
N CYS A 83 -6.42 6.83 8.53
CA CYS A 83 -6.88 8.09 7.92
C CYS A 83 -8.38 8.36 8.10
N ASP A 84 -9.08 7.54 8.87
CA ASP A 84 -10.51 7.64 9.16
C ASP A 84 -11.38 7.80 7.90
N ARG A 85 -10.97 7.17 6.78
CA ARG A 85 -11.77 7.12 5.55
C ARG A 85 -12.32 5.72 5.36
N PHE A 86 -13.56 5.66 4.91
CA PHE A 86 -14.20 4.41 4.53
C PHE A 86 -13.56 3.83 3.27
N ILE A 87 -13.30 2.52 3.31
CA ILE A 87 -12.75 1.74 2.21
C ILE A 87 -13.66 0.53 1.93
N PRO A 88 -13.70 0.02 0.69
CA PRO A 88 -14.47 -1.19 0.39
C PRO A 88 -13.97 -2.39 1.20
N LEU A 89 -14.90 -3.15 1.80
CA LEU A 89 -14.54 -4.41 2.49
C LEU A 89 -13.80 -5.37 1.55
N GLY A 90 -12.81 -6.08 2.11
CA GLY A 90 -11.97 -7.04 1.39
C GLY A 90 -10.76 -6.41 0.67
N GLN A 91 -10.60 -5.08 0.73
CA GLN A 91 -9.35 -4.43 0.34
C GLN A 91 -8.29 -4.65 1.42
N SER A 92 -7.14 -5.19 1.04
CA SER A 92 -6.00 -5.32 1.95
C SER A 92 -5.30 -3.99 2.22
N TYR A 93 -5.57 -2.95 1.42
CA TYR A 93 -4.97 -1.63 1.56
C TYR A 93 -6.00 -0.51 1.39
N CYS A 94 -5.81 0.58 2.12
CA CYS A 94 -6.54 1.82 1.93
C CYS A 94 -6.11 2.47 0.62
N LEU A 95 -7.06 2.62 -0.32
CA LEU A 95 -6.82 3.27 -1.61
C LEU A 95 -6.49 4.77 -1.50
N TYR A 96 -6.71 5.38 -0.32
CA TYR A 96 -6.44 6.80 -0.07
C TYR A 96 -5.04 7.06 0.53
N CYS A 97 -4.63 6.28 1.52
CA CYS A 97 -3.36 6.51 2.23
C CYS A 97 -2.33 5.38 2.06
N GLY A 98 -2.69 4.28 1.37
CA GLY A 98 -1.82 3.12 1.18
C GLY A 98 -1.62 2.25 2.42
N HIS A 99 -2.25 2.59 3.54
CA HIS A 99 -2.18 1.81 4.78
C HIS A 99 -2.76 0.41 4.58
N HIS A 100 -2.09 -0.62 5.07
CA HIS A 100 -2.62 -1.99 5.01
C HIS A 100 -3.76 -2.13 6.01
N CYS A 101 -4.97 -2.41 5.53
CA CYS A 101 -6.19 -2.41 6.34
C CYS A 101 -6.69 -3.81 6.69
N ALA A 102 -5.98 -4.88 6.32
CA ALA A 102 -6.52 -6.22 6.49
C ALA A 102 -6.57 -6.66 7.96
N GLU A 103 -7.79 -6.78 8.49
CA GLU A 103 -8.18 -8.10 9.02
C GLU A 103 -8.63 -8.91 7.81
N ALA A 104 -8.01 -10.08 7.58
CA ALA A 104 -8.45 -10.95 6.50
C ALA A 104 -9.91 -11.32 6.77
N PHE A 105 -10.82 -10.94 5.87
CA PHE A 105 -12.18 -11.45 5.92
C PHE A 105 -12.07 -12.96 5.68
N VAL A 106 -12.11 -13.74 6.76
CA VAL A 106 -12.26 -15.19 6.71
C VAL A 106 -13.61 -15.41 6.04
N GLY A 107 -13.57 -15.69 4.74
CA GLY A 107 -14.76 -15.81 3.93
C GLY A 107 -15.71 -16.80 4.58
N THR A 108 -16.87 -16.34 5.02
CA THR A 108 -18.02 -17.17 5.38
C THR A 108 -18.72 -17.71 4.11
N ALA A 109 -17.96 -18.02 3.08
CA ALA A 109 -18.47 -18.62 1.85
C ALA A 109 -18.61 -20.14 2.06
N GLY A 110 -19.75 -20.57 2.65
CA GLY A 110 -20.26 -21.97 2.67
C GLY A 110 -19.42 -22.95 3.51
N PHE A 111 -19.93 -23.70 4.49
CA PHE A 111 -21.14 -24.53 4.48
C PHE A 111 -21.37 -25.24 3.14
N ASP A 112 -20.52 -26.25 2.91
CA ASP A 112 -20.84 -27.66 2.56
C ASP A 112 -19.82 -28.21 1.55
N GLU A 113 -18.74 -28.84 2.06
CA GLU A 113 -18.38 -30.22 1.70
C GLU A 113 -17.09 -30.65 2.41
N ALA A 114 -17.18 -31.78 3.09
CA ALA A 114 -16.09 -32.44 3.76
C ALA A 114 -15.01 -32.90 2.75
N VAL A 115 -13.82 -32.31 2.84
CA VAL A 115 -12.61 -32.98 2.34
C VAL A 115 -11.59 -33.01 3.48
N GLN A 116 -11.53 -34.19 4.11
CA GLN A 116 -10.48 -34.57 5.05
C GLN A 116 -9.13 -34.60 4.32
N PHE A 117 -8.33 -33.55 4.48
CA PHE A 117 -6.89 -33.64 4.24
C PHE A 117 -6.17 -33.67 5.59
N GLY A 118 -5.86 -34.89 6.04
CA GLY A 118 -4.93 -35.14 7.12
C GLY A 118 -3.51 -34.85 6.65
N GLY A 119 -3.07 -33.61 6.83
CA GLY A 119 -1.67 -33.22 6.76
C GLY A 119 -1.27 -32.66 8.12
N GLU A 120 -0.42 -33.38 8.83
CA GLU A 120 0.18 -32.99 10.10
C GLU A 120 1.08 -31.76 9.86
N VAL A 121 0.52 -30.56 10.03
CA VAL A 121 1.27 -29.30 9.97
C VAL A 121 1.83 -29.05 11.37
N ASP A 122 3.15 -29.19 11.47
CA ASP A 122 3.93 -28.96 12.68
C ASP A 122 3.70 -27.51 13.17
N SER A 123 2.91 -27.38 14.23
CA SER A 123 2.25 -26.14 14.68
C SER A 123 3.08 -25.36 15.71
N GLN A 124 4.41 -25.41 15.66
CA GLN A 124 5.29 -24.79 16.65
C GLN A 124 6.06 -23.56 16.17
N THR A 125 5.49 -22.74 15.28
CA THR A 125 5.96 -21.35 15.12
C THR A 125 4.86 -20.41 15.59
N PRO A 126 4.99 -19.74 16.76
CA PRO A 126 4.02 -18.76 17.19
C PRO A 126 3.91 -17.64 16.14
N PRO A 127 2.71 -17.11 15.88
CA PRO A 127 2.53 -15.94 15.02
C PRO A 127 3.44 -14.83 15.52
N ARG A 128 4.32 -14.33 14.65
CA ARG A 128 5.06 -13.12 14.94
C ARG A 128 4.08 -11.97 14.80
N ASP A 129 3.49 -11.55 15.91
CA ASP A 129 2.73 -10.31 16.00
C ASP A 129 3.69 -9.15 15.65
N ILE A 130 3.71 -8.76 14.38
CA ILE A 130 4.31 -7.50 13.98
C ILE A 130 3.33 -6.44 14.50
N PRO A 131 3.71 -5.58 15.47
CA PRO A 131 2.82 -4.55 15.98
C PRO A 131 2.47 -3.61 14.83
N THR A 132 1.26 -3.73 14.29
CA THR A 132 0.70 -2.86 13.25
C THR A 132 0.09 -1.58 13.83
N GLY A 133 -0.08 -1.52 15.17
CA GLY A 133 -0.37 -0.28 15.87
C GLY A 133 0.83 0.65 15.81
N ARG A 134 0.61 1.92 15.46
CA ARG A 134 1.61 3.00 15.39
C ARG A 134 2.34 3.09 16.72
N ALA A 135 3.43 2.34 16.89
CA ALA A 135 4.29 2.44 18.04
C ALA A 135 4.70 3.90 18.17
N ALA A 136 4.67 4.44 19.40
CA ALA A 136 5.06 5.81 19.62
C ALA A 136 6.41 6.05 18.93
N PRO A 137 6.63 7.15 18.18
CA PRO A 137 7.82 7.33 17.35
C PRO A 137 9.14 7.01 18.08
N LEU A 138 9.18 7.31 19.38
CA LEU A 138 10.29 6.97 20.26
C LEU A 138 10.58 5.47 20.38
N GLN A 139 9.55 4.62 20.52
CA GLN A 139 9.70 3.16 20.63
C GLN A 139 10.24 2.57 19.33
N ALA A 140 9.77 3.08 18.18
CA ALA A 140 10.25 2.63 16.88
C ALA A 140 11.74 2.98 16.68
N VAL A 141 12.12 4.22 17.01
CA VAL A 141 13.53 4.67 17.00
C VAL A 141 14.38 3.81 17.95
N ALA A 142 13.92 3.60 19.18
CA ALA A 142 14.65 2.79 20.17
C ALA A 142 14.88 1.36 19.68
N ARG A 143 13.84 0.73 19.10
CA ARG A 143 13.93 -0.63 18.53
C ARG A 143 14.99 -0.69 17.41
N ILE A 144 15.00 0.27 16.49
CA ILE A 144 15.99 0.33 15.41
C ILE A 144 17.40 0.47 15.98
N LEU A 145 17.61 1.37 16.94
CA LEU A 145 18.92 1.55 17.59
C LEU A 145 19.39 0.28 18.30
N THR A 146 18.49 -0.46 18.95
CA THR A 146 18.82 -1.76 19.56
C THR A 146 19.25 -2.78 18.51
N LEU A 147 18.54 -2.90 17.39
CA LEU A 147 18.89 -3.84 16.31
C LEU A 147 20.24 -3.51 15.66
N ILE A 148 20.59 -2.23 15.54
CA ILE A 148 21.90 -1.81 15.03
C ILE A 148 23.01 -2.16 16.03
N ALA A 149 22.75 -1.99 17.33
CA ALA A 149 23.75 -2.20 18.38
C ALA A 149 24.05 -3.69 18.62
N ASP A 150 23.03 -4.56 18.57
CA ASP A 150 23.16 -6.00 18.78
C ASP A 150 22.22 -6.77 17.82
N PRO A 151 22.65 -7.01 16.56
CA PRO A 151 21.80 -7.65 15.56
C PRO A 151 21.51 -9.12 15.94
N PRO A 152 20.25 -9.47 16.24
CA PRO A 152 19.92 -10.82 16.70
C PRO A 152 20.07 -11.84 15.56
N GLN A 153 20.67 -12.99 15.85
CA GLN A 153 20.84 -14.09 14.88
C GLN A 153 21.54 -13.67 13.57
N ALA A 154 22.56 -12.80 13.70
CA ALA A 154 23.35 -12.32 12.58
C ALA A 154 23.98 -13.49 11.79
N ARG A 155 23.86 -13.43 10.46
CA ARG A 155 24.24 -14.52 9.55
C ARG A 155 24.80 -13.99 8.24
N VAL A 156 25.79 -14.69 7.69
CA VAL A 156 26.51 -14.30 6.46
C VAL A 156 25.79 -14.79 5.19
N ALA A 157 24.83 -15.71 5.32
CA ALA A 157 24.03 -16.21 4.21
C ALA A 157 22.53 -15.98 4.49
N PRO A 158 21.73 -15.64 3.46
CA PRO A 158 20.30 -15.45 3.62
C PRO A 158 19.58 -16.77 3.87
N ARG A 159 18.50 -16.71 4.65
CA ARG A 159 17.50 -17.77 4.84
C ARG A 159 16.26 -17.52 3.99
N ALA A 160 15.42 -18.53 3.85
CA ALA A 160 14.11 -18.34 3.24
C ALA A 160 13.31 -17.28 4.02
N GLY A 161 12.77 -16.29 3.31
CA GLY A 161 12.07 -15.14 3.90
C GLY A 161 12.94 -13.92 4.15
N ASP A 162 14.27 -14.04 4.04
CA ASP A 162 15.16 -12.88 4.16
C ASP A 162 15.08 -11.96 2.95
N ARG A 163 15.41 -10.69 3.18
CA ARG A 163 15.43 -9.67 2.13
C ARG A 163 16.47 -10.05 1.04
N PRO A 164 16.07 -10.08 -0.24
CA PRO A 164 16.96 -10.42 -1.33
C PRO A 164 17.93 -9.27 -1.61
N GLY A 165 19.20 -9.58 -1.87
CA GLY A 165 20.20 -8.59 -2.28
C GLY A 165 21.62 -8.92 -1.82
N SER A 166 22.55 -8.05 -2.21
CA SER A 166 23.96 -8.15 -1.80
C SER A 166 24.15 -7.44 -0.45
N TYR A 167 23.96 -8.19 0.63
CA TYR A 167 24.19 -7.73 2.00
C TYR A 167 25.49 -8.33 2.54
N ALA A 168 26.12 -7.62 3.48
CA ALA A 168 27.27 -8.13 4.22
C ALA A 168 26.82 -9.21 5.22
N TYR A 169 25.65 -9.02 5.83
CA TYR A 169 24.98 -10.01 6.68
C TYR A 169 23.48 -9.70 6.81
N TRP A 170 22.72 -10.71 7.24
CA TRP A 170 21.31 -10.65 7.60
C TRP A 170 21.14 -10.88 9.10
N PHE A 171 20.05 -10.43 9.67
CA PHE A 171 19.68 -10.65 11.06
C PHE A 171 18.17 -10.72 11.18
N ASP A 172 17.66 -11.10 12.35
CA ASP A 172 16.22 -11.15 12.55
C ASP A 172 15.66 -9.71 12.65
N GLY A 173 14.88 -9.31 11.66
CA GLY A 173 14.32 -7.96 11.54
C GLY A 173 14.99 -7.08 10.47
N GLY A 174 16.02 -7.56 9.76
CA GLY A 174 16.63 -6.80 8.67
C GLY A 174 17.93 -7.35 8.11
N ALA A 175 18.63 -6.52 7.33
CA ALA A 175 19.93 -6.83 6.75
C ALA A 175 20.84 -5.60 6.71
N CYS A 176 22.15 -5.83 6.71
CA CYS A 176 23.16 -4.78 6.70
C CYS A 176 23.99 -4.86 5.40
N ARG A 177 24.08 -3.74 4.70
CA ARG A 177 25.01 -3.53 3.59
C ARG A 177 26.25 -2.82 4.10
N GLN A 178 27.40 -3.33 3.70
CA GLN A 178 28.67 -2.66 3.93
C GLN A 178 29.31 -2.33 2.59
N HIS A 179 29.41 -1.04 2.30
CA HIS A 179 30.15 -0.56 1.14
C HIS A 179 31.63 -0.48 1.50
N THR A 180 32.51 -0.89 0.60
CA THR A 180 33.96 -0.76 0.79
C THR A 180 34.33 0.72 1.01
N GLY A 181 34.76 1.06 2.22
CA GLY A 181 35.05 2.45 2.62
C GLY A 181 33.83 3.33 2.85
N GLY A 182 32.62 2.78 2.78
CA GLY A 182 31.37 3.47 3.05
C GLY A 182 30.83 3.18 4.45
N VAL A 183 29.71 3.83 4.72
CA VAL A 183 28.99 3.77 6.00
C VAL A 183 28.11 2.52 5.99
N PRO A 184 28.04 1.75 7.09
CA PRO A 184 27.08 0.66 7.21
C PRO A 184 25.65 1.17 7.03
N ALA A 185 24.93 0.57 6.08
CA ALA A 185 23.53 0.87 5.79
C ALA A 185 22.66 -0.34 6.16
N PHE A 186 21.62 -0.10 6.94
CA PHE A 186 20.70 -1.11 7.45
C PHE A 186 19.34 -0.95 6.77
N GLU A 187 18.74 -2.06 6.37
CA GLU A 187 17.40 -2.11 5.81
C GLU A 187 16.57 -3.09 6.65
N PHE A 188 15.45 -2.62 7.21
CA PHE A 188 14.62 -3.38 8.16
C PHE A 188 13.37 -3.95 7.48
N ASP A 189 12.77 -4.98 8.10
CA ASP A 189 11.60 -5.68 7.55
C ASP A 189 10.33 -4.82 7.53
N ASP A 190 10.26 -3.80 8.39
CA ASP A 190 9.14 -2.85 8.41
C ASP A 190 9.24 -1.76 7.34
N GLY A 191 10.31 -1.76 6.53
CA GLY A 191 10.56 -0.76 5.49
C GLY A 191 11.44 0.40 5.95
N SER A 192 11.82 0.47 7.23
CA SER A 192 12.75 1.49 7.72
C SER A 192 14.15 1.27 7.15
N THR A 193 14.93 2.35 7.06
CA THR A 193 16.36 2.29 6.75
C THR A 193 17.16 3.09 7.77
N ALA A 194 18.43 2.74 7.96
CA ALA A 194 19.33 3.51 8.80
C ALA A 194 20.77 3.48 8.29
N GLU A 195 21.51 4.55 8.52
CA GLU A 195 22.95 4.65 8.30
C GLU A 195 23.62 5.00 9.62
N ASN A 196 24.69 4.30 9.97
CA ASN A 196 25.42 4.50 11.22
C ASN A 196 26.85 4.98 10.96
N TRP A 197 27.13 6.23 11.31
CA TRP A 197 28.46 6.80 11.26
C TRP A 197 29.09 6.79 12.65
N SER A 198 30.24 6.12 12.76
CA SER A 198 31.09 6.16 13.94
C SER A 198 32.40 6.88 13.63
N SER A 199 32.35 8.19 13.38
CA SER A 199 33.56 9.02 13.36
C SER A 199 33.84 9.56 14.76
N ASP A 200 35.12 9.63 15.14
CA ASP A 200 35.58 10.25 16.39
C ASP A 200 34.95 9.72 17.69
N ASN A 201 34.60 8.43 17.73
CA ASN A 201 33.90 7.79 18.87
C ASN A 201 32.62 8.56 19.25
N ARG A 202 31.86 9.02 18.26
CA ARG A 202 30.53 9.62 18.41
C ARG A 202 29.51 8.76 17.68
N LEU A 203 28.36 8.56 18.32
CA LEU A 203 27.21 7.97 17.67
C LEU A 203 26.55 9.03 16.78
N HIS A 204 26.46 8.75 15.49
CA HIS A 204 25.60 9.46 14.56
C HIS A 204 24.81 8.44 13.75
N VAL A 205 23.48 8.42 13.92
CA VAL A 205 22.58 7.53 13.20
C VAL A 205 21.52 8.37 12.50
N ALA A 206 21.39 8.21 11.20
CA ALA A 206 20.29 8.77 10.43
C ALA A 206 19.39 7.62 10.03
N LEU A 207 18.10 7.76 10.28
CA LEU A 207 17.10 6.73 10.02
C LEU A 207 15.90 7.32 9.31
N VAL A 208 15.34 6.55 8.37
CA VAL A 208 14.13 6.89 7.62
C VAL A 208 13.09 5.83 7.95
N MET A 209 11.96 6.28 8.50
CA MET A 209 10.82 5.46 8.86
C MET A 209 10.03 5.05 7.60
N PRO A 210 9.13 4.05 7.69
CA PRO A 210 8.38 3.56 6.52
C PRO A 210 7.42 4.59 5.92
N ASP A 211 6.98 5.56 6.74
CA ASP A 211 6.16 6.71 6.30
C ASP A 211 6.99 7.85 5.68
N GLY A 212 8.31 7.66 5.54
CA GLY A 212 9.25 8.65 5.04
C GLY A 212 9.74 9.65 6.08
N ALA A 213 9.29 9.56 7.35
CA ALA A 213 9.80 10.44 8.39
C ALA A 213 11.28 10.17 8.67
N ALA A 214 12.10 11.23 8.66
CA ALA A 214 13.53 11.13 8.93
C ALA A 214 13.84 11.55 10.37
N VAL A 215 14.71 10.79 11.04
CA VAL A 215 15.21 11.09 12.38
C VAL A 215 16.74 10.99 12.37
N THR A 216 17.39 11.90 13.08
CA THR A 216 18.84 11.85 13.29
C THR A 216 19.13 11.81 14.79
N VAL A 217 19.94 10.84 15.22
CA VAL A 217 20.39 10.66 16.60
C VAL A 217 21.88 10.94 16.67
N THR A 218 22.25 11.99 17.38
CA THR A 218 23.65 12.44 17.50
C THR A 218 24.05 12.54 18.96
N GLN A 219 25.13 11.87 19.34
CA GLN A 219 25.74 12.02 20.66
C GLN A 219 26.60 13.29 20.70
N LEU A 220 26.22 14.25 21.55
CA LEU A 220 27.01 15.45 21.83
C LEU A 220 27.89 15.23 23.07
N ARG A 221 29.17 15.59 22.99
CA ARG A 221 30.03 15.68 24.18
C ARG A 221 29.91 17.07 24.78
N ARG A 222 29.60 17.15 26.08
CA ARG A 222 29.82 18.37 26.84
C ARG A 222 31.31 18.43 27.20
N THR A 223 31.97 19.46 26.70
CA THR A 223 33.35 19.85 27.06
C THR A 223 33.35 20.65 28.35
#